data_AF-A0A9D6XK67-F1
#
_entry.id   AF-A0A9D6XK67-F1
#
_cell.length_a   1.000
_cell.length_b   1.000
_cell.length_c   1.000
_cell.angle_alpha   90.00
_cell.angle_beta   90.00
_cell.angle_gamma   90.00
#
_symmetry.space_group_name_H-M   'P 1'
#
loop_
_entity.id
_entity.type
_entity.pdbx_description
1 polymer ?
#
loop_
_entity_poly.entity_id
_entity_poly.type
_entity_poly.pdbx_seq_one_letter_code
_entity_poly.pdbx_strand_id
1 'polypeptide(L)'
;AATLGTAAAVAVSGLIGFVGIIVPHAVRLLAGASYRRVLPLSILLGAAFLVAADIPSRVLADPAETPIGVVTAFFGAPFFLMLLRTRKTQT
;
A
#
# COMPACT_ATOMS: atom_id res chain seq x y z
N ALA A 1 -12.12 13.45 -8.04
CA ALA A 1 -11.78 13.24 -6.62
C ALA A 1 -10.55 12.35 -6.45
N ALA A 2 -10.58 11.09 -6.88
CA ALA A 2 -9.44 10.17 -6.73
C ALA A 2 -8.14 10.71 -7.38
N THR A 3 -8.20 11.12 -8.65
CA THR A 3 -7.05 11.68 -9.38
C THR A 3 -6.46 12.92 -8.71
N LEU A 4 -7.31 13.86 -8.30
CA LEU A 4 -6.90 15.08 -7.61
C LEU A 4 -6.24 14.76 -6.26
N GLY A 5 -6.82 13.86 -5.47
CA GLY A 5 -6.27 13.44 -4.19
C GLY A 5 -4.94 12.71 -4.32
N THR A 6 -4.82 11.79 -5.30
CA THR A 6 -3.56 11.09 -5.57
C THR A 6 -2.49 12.04 -6.07
N ALA A 7 -2.83 12.98 -6.97
CA ALA A 7 -1.87 13.95 -7.50
C ALA A 7 -1.36 14.88 -6.40
N ALA A 8 -2.26 15.38 -5.53
CA ALA A 8 -1.88 16.22 -4.40
C ALA A 8 -0.96 15.47 -3.42
N ALA A 9 -1.26 14.21 -3.09
CA ALA A 9 -0.41 13.40 -2.22
C ALA A 9 0.98 13.15 -2.84
N VAL A 10 1.04 12.77 -4.12
CA VAL A 10 2.31 12.48 -4.82
C VAL A 10 3.14 13.75 -5.00
N ALA A 11 2.53 14.91 -5.23
CA ALA A 11 3.26 16.17 -5.35
C ALA A 11 4.01 16.55 -4.06
N VAL A 12 3.50 16.17 -2.89
CA VAL A 12 4.11 16.47 -1.59
C VAL A 12 5.06 15.36 -1.12
N SER A 13 4.69 14.10 -1.33
CA SER A 13 5.39 12.93 -0.76
C SER A 13 6.27 12.17 -1.74
N GLY A 14 6.22 12.53 -3.03
CA GLY A 14 6.88 11.77 -4.08
C GLY A 14 6.12 10.49 -4.45
N LEU A 15 6.77 9.62 -5.23
CA LEU A 15 6.16 8.39 -5.73
C LEU A 15 6.10 7.31 -4.65
N ILE A 16 4.89 6.85 -4.34
CA ILE A 16 4.63 5.74 -3.42
C ILE A 16 4.03 4.57 -4.19
N GLY A 17 4.70 3.42 -4.16
CA GLY A 17 4.27 2.20 -4.83
C GLY A 17 3.45 1.26 -3.96
N PHE A 18 2.67 0.39 -4.63
CA PHE A 18 1.98 -0.80 -4.10
C PHE A 18 0.87 -0.61 -3.07
N VAL A 19 0.84 0.46 -2.27
CA VAL A 19 -0.16 0.69 -1.20
C VAL A 19 -1.60 0.55 -1.73
N GLY A 20 -1.89 1.15 -2.88
CA GLY A 20 -3.20 1.13 -3.52
C GLY A 20 -3.65 -0.26 -3.99
N ILE A 21 -2.73 -1.23 -4.08
CA ILE A 21 -3.04 -2.63 -4.37
C ILE A 21 -3.14 -3.41 -3.05
N ILE A 22 -2.14 -3.31 -2.18
CA ILE A 22 -2.04 -4.11 -0.94
C ILE A 22 -3.25 -3.87 -0.03
N VAL A 23 -3.48 -2.61 0.35
CA VAL A 23 -4.39 -2.24 1.44
C VAL A 23 -5.85 -2.59 1.11
N PRO A 24 -6.45 -2.15 -0.01
CA PRO A 24 -7.85 -2.46 -0.29
C PRO A 24 -8.08 -3.96 -0.55
N HIS A 25 -7.07 -4.70 -1.01
CA HIS A 25 -7.18 -6.17 -1.16
C HIS A 25 -7.12 -6.87 0.19
N ALA A 26 -6.19 -6.49 1.08
CA ALA A 26 -6.14 -7.01 2.44
C ALA A 26 -7.46 -6.75 3.19
N VAL A 27 -8.00 -5.53 3.09
CA VAL A 27 -9.30 -5.20 3.69
C VAL A 27 -10.43 -6.03 3.08
N ARG A 28 -10.44 -6.28 1.77
CA ARG A 28 -11.46 -7.13 1.13
C ARG A 28 -11.40 -8.58 1.62
N LEU A 29 -10.21 -9.10 1.88
CA LEU A 29 -10.01 -10.45 2.42
C LEU A 29 -10.48 -10.54 3.89
N LEU A 30 -10.29 -9.49 4.69
CA LEU A 30 -10.61 -9.46 6.12
C LEU A 30 -12.08 -9.09 6.42
N ALA A 31 -12.63 -8.11 5.70
CA ALA A 31 -13.92 -7.48 6.01
C ALA A 31 -15.01 -7.69 4.93
N GLY A 32 -14.68 -8.46 3.90
CA GLY A 32 -15.54 -8.75 2.75
C GLY A 32 -15.54 -7.65 1.67
N ALA A 33 -16.35 -7.84 0.64
CA ALA A 33 -16.31 -7.01 -0.58
C ALA A 33 -17.18 -5.72 -0.55
N SER A 34 -17.89 -5.45 0.55
CA SER A 34 -18.79 -4.29 0.64
C SER A 34 -18.02 -2.96 0.69
N TYR A 35 -18.22 -2.10 -0.31
CA TYR A 35 -17.55 -0.78 -0.40
C TYR A 35 -17.76 0.09 0.83
N ARG A 36 -18.91 -0.03 1.51
CA ARG A 36 -19.23 0.72 2.73
C ARG A 36 -18.27 0.41 3.87
N ARG A 37 -17.68 -0.79 3.90
CA ARG A 37 -16.64 -1.20 4.86
C ARG A 37 -15.25 -1.01 4.30
N VAL A 38 -15.05 -1.38 3.03
CA VAL A 38 -13.74 -1.33 2.39
C VAL A 38 -13.16 0.07 2.36
N LEU A 39 -13.97 1.09 2.04
CA LEU A 39 -13.48 2.46 1.93
C LEU A 39 -12.92 3.02 3.26
N PRO A 40 -13.68 3.05 4.37
CA PRO A 40 -13.16 3.59 5.64
C PRO A 40 -12.02 2.75 6.21
N LEU A 41 -12.10 1.41 6.11
CA LEU A 41 -11.03 0.53 6.60
C LEU A 41 -9.75 0.67 5.77
N SER A 42 -9.86 0.91 4.45
CA SER A 42 -8.67 1.13 3.62
C SER A 42 -7.99 2.47 3.93
N ILE A 43 -8.75 3.49 4.32
CA ILE A 43 -8.17 4.77 4.78
C ILE A 43 -7.36 4.54 6.06
N LEU A 44 -7.96 3.89 7.06
CA LEU A 44 -7.32 3.64 8.35
C LEU A 44 -6.10 2.72 8.22
N LEU A 45 -6.28 1.57 7.56
CA LEU A 45 -5.21 0.60 7.39
C LEU A 45 -4.10 1.13 6.46
N GLY A 46 -4.46 1.92 5.45
CA GLY A 46 -3.49 2.55 4.56
C GLY A 46 -2.63 3.60 5.26
N ALA A 47 -3.24 4.42 6.12
CA ALA A 47 -2.50 5.38 6.95
C ALA A 47 -1.57 4.66 7.93
N ALA A 48 -2.06 3.65 8.65
CA ALA A 48 -1.26 2.87 9.58
C ALA A 48 -0.09 2.14 8.88
N PHE A 49 -0.34 1.56 7.70
CA PHE A 49 0.68 0.90 6.90
C PHE A 49 1.77 1.88 6.44
N LEU A 50 1.39 3.07 5.98
CA LEU A 50 2.37 4.08 5.55
C LEU A 50 3.23 4.60 6.71
N VAL A 51 2.63 4.84 7.89
CA VAL A 51 3.40 5.23 9.08
C VAL A 51 4.38 4.12 9.47
N ALA A 52 3.95 2.86 9.45
CA ALA A 52 4.82 1.72 9.73
C ALA A 52 5.94 1.56 8.68
N ALA A 53 5.70 1.93 7.42
CA ALA A 53 6.70 1.90 6.35
C ALA A 53 7.67 3.10 6.39
N ASP A 54 7.26 4.24 6.92
CA ASP A 54 8.10 5.44 7.05
C ASP A 54 9.19 5.27 8.14
N ILE A 55 8.90 4.50 9.20
CA ILE A 55 9.88 4.21 10.26
C ILE A 55 11.16 3.55 9.70
N PRO A 56 11.11 2.39 9.03
CA PRO A 56 12.30 1.76 8.46
C PRO A 56 12.89 2.60 7.32
N SER A 57 12.11 3.43 6.61
CA SER A 57 12.66 4.25 5.54
C SER A 57 13.66 5.30 6.05
N ARG A 58 13.47 5.75 7.30
CA ARG A 58 14.39 6.67 8.00
C ARG A 58 15.54 5.96 8.70
N VAL A 59 15.30 4.76 9.24
CA VAL A 59 16.26 4.08 10.12
C VAL A 59 17.29 3.24 9.35
N LEU A 60 16.93 2.69 8.18
CA LEU A 60 17.77 1.69 7.50
C LEU A 60 19.08 2.24 6.88
N ALA A 61 19.17 3.54 6.58
CA ALA A 61 20.33 4.10 5.87
C ALA A 61 20.84 5.45 6.42
N ASP A 62 20.53 5.78 7.68
CA ASP A 62 20.98 7.02 8.35
C ASP A 62 22.49 7.28 8.14
N PRO A 63 22.93 8.44 7.57
CA PRO A 63 22.20 9.70 7.33
C PRO A 63 21.50 9.85 5.97
N ALA A 64 21.58 8.85 5.10
CA ALA A 64 20.83 8.84 3.84
C ALA A 64 19.40 8.34 4.07
N GLU A 65 18.40 9.05 3.54
CA GLU A 65 17.02 8.59 3.61
C GLU A 65 16.75 7.58 2.49
N THR A 66 16.24 6.39 2.85
CA THR A 66 15.75 5.45 1.83
C THR A 66 14.37 5.89 1.34
N PRO A 67 14.10 5.87 0.03
CA PRO A 67 12.76 6.21 -0.45
C PRO A 67 11.72 5.22 0.09
N ILE A 68 10.64 5.73 0.68
CA ILE A 68 9.56 4.90 1.25
C ILE A 68 8.97 3.93 0.21
N GLY A 69 8.96 4.32 -1.08
CA GLY A 69 8.52 3.45 -2.18
C GLY A 69 9.34 2.16 -2.31
N VAL A 70 10.63 2.16 -1.92
CA VAL A 70 11.47 0.95 -1.87
C VAL A 70 10.99 0.05 -0.73
N VAL A 71 10.74 0.63 0.45
CA VAL A 71 10.23 -0.10 1.61
C VAL A 71 8.87 -0.73 1.30
N THR A 72 7.94 0.03 0.71
CA THR A 72 6.62 -0.53 0.39
C THR A 72 6.68 -1.58 -0.72
N ALA A 73 7.65 -1.51 -1.64
CA ALA A 73 7.86 -2.53 -2.66
C ALA A 73 8.27 -3.89 -2.09
N PHE A 74 9.02 -3.92 -0.98
CA PHE A 74 9.36 -5.19 -0.30
C PHE A 74 8.13 -5.97 0.15
N PHE A 75 7.04 -5.29 0.51
CA PHE A 75 5.77 -5.94 0.85
C PHE A 75 4.88 -6.14 -0.38
N GLY A 76 4.88 -5.17 -1.28
CA GLY A 76 4.00 -5.14 -2.44
C GLY A 76 4.33 -6.17 -3.51
N ALA A 77 5.60 -6.39 -3.80
CA ALA A 77 6.00 -7.38 -4.81
C ALA A 77 5.63 -8.81 -4.40
N PRO A 78 5.93 -9.29 -3.17
CA PRO A 78 5.46 -10.60 -2.71
C PRO A 78 3.93 -10.72 -2.70
N PHE A 79 3.22 -9.68 -2.23
CA PHE A 79 1.76 -9.68 -2.21
C PHE A 79 1.16 -9.79 -3.61
N PHE A 80 1.72 -9.03 -4.56
CA PHE A 80 1.28 -9.07 -5.96
C PHE A 80 1.55 -10.44 -6.59
N LEU A 81 2.72 -11.05 -6.34
CA LEU A 81 3.05 -12.38 -6.82
C LEU A 81 2.11 -13.45 -6.24
N MET A 82 1.80 -13.37 -4.94
CA MET A 82 0.85 -14.27 -4.28
C MET A 82 -0.55 -14.16 -4.90
N LEU A 83 -1.02 -12.94 -5.16
CA LEU A 83 -2.32 -12.70 -5.80
C LEU A 83 -2.37 -13.29 -7.22
N LEU A 84 -1.30 -13.10 -8.00
CA LEU A 84 -1.19 -13.64 -9.36
C LEU A 84 -1.22 -15.18 -9.36
N ARG A 85 -0.49 -15.81 -8.44
CA ARG A 85 -0.44 -17.27 -8.29
C ARG A 85 -1.80 -17.85 -7.92
N THR A 86 -2.53 -17.19 -7.01
CA THR A 86 -3.85 -17.65 -6.56
C THR A 86 -4.86 -17.66 -7.70
N ARG A 87 -4.83 -16.65 -8.60
CA ARG A 87 -5.75 -16.59 -9.74
C ARG A 87 -5.45 -17.63 -10.83
N LYS A 88 -4.19 -18.05 -10.98
CA LYS A 88 -3.79 -19.08 -11.95
C LYS A 88 -4.29 -20.48 -11.59
N THR A 89 -4.78 -20.70 -10.37
CA THR A 89 -5.21 -22.03 -9.89
C THR A 89 -6.71 -22.30 -10.15
N GLN A 90 -7.39 -21.43 -10.91
CA GLN A 90 -8.79 -21.60 -11.33
C GLN A 90 -8.96 -22.15 -12.76
N THR A 91 -7.98 -22.91 -13.25
CA THR A 91 -8.08 -23.74 -14.48
C THR A 91 -7.86 -25.18 -14.12
#